data_AF-A0A251YHL0-F1
#
_entry.id   AF-A0A251YHL0-F1
#
_cell.length_a   1.000
_cell.length_b   1.000
_cell.length_c   1.000
_cell.angle_alpha   90.00
_cell.angle_beta   90.00
_cell.angle_gamma   90.00
#
_symmetry.space_group_name_H-M   'P 1'
#
loop_
_entity.id
_entity.type
_entity.pdbx_description
1 polymer ?
#
loop_
_entity_poly.entity_id
_entity_poly.type
_entity_poly.pdbx_seq_one_letter_code
_entity_poly.pdbx_strand_id
1 'polypeptide(L)'
;MTGHDLVDASVGTDASAISSGAVGRDGGAHASAIVVLGPAIDAQTRCVHYGSALDVVALRAPCCDAWYPCHLCHAAVADHPLEVIPRAEHHLPAALCGVCRATMSVPEYLAADACPSCGAAFNPGCAAHAHLYFAP
;
A
#
# COMPACT_ATOMS: atom_id res chain seq x y z
N MET A 1 -50.29 39.34 23.25
CA MET A 1 -49.27 38.48 22.64
C MET A 1 -49.16 38.94 21.18
N THR A 2 -48.44 40.03 20.94
CA THR A 2 -47.10 40.04 20.29
C THR A 2 -47.18 39.48 18.85
N GLY A 3 -46.86 40.17 17.76
CA GLY A 3 -46.30 41.49 17.50
C GLY A 3 -46.12 41.65 15.97
N HIS A 4 -46.06 42.91 15.53
CA HIS A 4 -45.20 43.53 14.49
C HIS A 4 -44.77 42.70 13.25
N ASP A 5 -45.13 43.16 12.04
CA ASP A 5 -44.26 43.87 11.06
C ASP A 5 -43.27 42.92 10.35
N LEU A 6 -42.84 43.06 9.11
CA LEU A 6 -43.03 43.91 7.94
C LEU A 6 -42.14 43.25 6.86
N VAL A 7 -42.33 43.63 5.59
CA VAL A 7 -41.36 43.60 4.46
C VAL A 7 -40.85 42.22 3.99
N ASP A 8 -40.36 42.01 2.77
CA ASP A 8 -40.43 42.59 1.41
C ASP A 8 -39.47 41.68 0.60
N ALA A 9 -39.63 41.69 -0.73
CA ALA A 9 -38.60 41.35 -1.72
C ALA A 9 -38.11 39.89 -1.81
N SER A 10 -37.56 39.40 -2.92
CA SER A 10 -37.50 39.75 -4.34
C SER A 10 -36.58 38.68 -4.96
N VAL A 11 -36.86 38.31 -6.21
CA VAL A 11 -35.93 37.81 -7.26
C VAL A 11 -35.10 36.52 -7.07
N GLY A 12 -34.95 35.78 -8.17
CA GLY A 12 -33.97 34.70 -8.35
C GLY A 12 -34.43 33.66 -9.37
N THR A 13 -34.43 33.95 -10.67
CA THR A 13 -33.41 33.57 -11.69
C THR A 13 -33.51 32.15 -12.25
N ASP A 14 -33.87 32.13 -13.54
CA ASP A 14 -33.55 31.27 -14.68
C ASP A 14 -32.77 29.94 -14.55
N ALA A 15 -33.22 29.02 -15.41
CA ALA A 15 -32.47 28.09 -16.27
C ALA A 15 -31.64 26.94 -15.68
N SER A 16 -32.14 25.75 -16.02
CA SER A 16 -31.41 24.70 -16.75
C SER A 16 -30.16 24.11 -16.10
N ALA A 17 -30.36 23.00 -15.40
CA ALA A 17 -29.32 21.99 -15.21
C ALA A 17 -29.55 20.83 -16.19
N ILE A 18 -28.70 20.82 -17.22
CA ILE A 18 -28.27 19.72 -18.08
C ILE A 18 -28.59 18.30 -17.58
N SER A 19 -29.43 17.57 -18.33
CA SER A 19 -29.36 16.11 -18.40
C SER A 19 -28.68 15.73 -19.71
N SER A 20 -27.49 15.15 -19.60
CA SER A 20 -26.93 14.28 -20.64
C SER A 20 -26.02 13.29 -19.94
N GLY A 21 -26.52 12.06 -19.84
CA GLY A 21 -25.75 10.94 -19.38
C GLY A 21 -24.64 10.58 -20.37
N ALA A 22 -23.58 10.02 -19.82
CA ALA A 22 -22.76 9.04 -20.51
C ALA A 22 -22.37 7.98 -19.47
N VAL A 23 -23.06 6.85 -19.56
CA VAL A 23 -22.66 5.60 -18.95
C VAL A 23 -21.34 5.15 -19.55
N GLY A 24 -20.43 4.71 -18.67
CA GLY A 24 -19.61 3.54 -18.91
C GLY A 24 -18.20 3.80 -19.39
N ARG A 25 -17.22 3.48 -18.53
CA ARG A 25 -16.22 2.41 -18.78
C ARG A 25 -15.76 1.83 -17.43
N ASP A 26 -16.52 0.91 -16.85
CA ASP A 26 -15.97 -0.03 -15.85
C ASP A 26 -15.12 -1.05 -16.62
N GLY A 27 -13.96 -0.60 -17.07
CA GLY A 27 -12.87 -1.44 -17.56
C GLY A 27 -11.85 -1.66 -16.44
N GLY A 28 -12.32 -1.96 -15.23
CA GLY A 28 -11.44 -2.31 -14.12
C GLY A 28 -11.08 -3.78 -14.22
N ALA A 29 -9.93 -4.09 -14.80
CA ALA A 29 -9.27 -5.35 -14.48
C ALA A 29 -9.23 -5.43 -12.95
N HIS A 30 -9.89 -6.42 -12.35
CA HIS A 30 -9.77 -6.69 -10.93
C HIS A 30 -8.28 -6.89 -10.66
N ALA A 31 -7.62 -5.89 -10.08
CA ALA A 31 -6.26 -6.01 -9.63
C ALA A 31 -6.26 -7.15 -8.61
N SER A 32 -5.67 -8.29 -8.99
CA SER A 32 -5.50 -9.42 -8.08
C SER A 32 -4.85 -8.90 -6.81
N ALA A 33 -5.53 -9.06 -5.69
CA ALA A 33 -5.04 -8.58 -4.41
C ALA A 33 -3.69 -9.25 -4.13
N ILE A 34 -2.64 -8.45 -3.92
CA ILE A 34 -1.31 -8.96 -3.57
C ILE A 34 -1.43 -9.82 -2.30
N VAL A 35 -1.07 -11.09 -2.38
CA VAL A 35 -1.16 -12.01 -1.24
C VAL A 35 0.08 -11.84 -0.35
N VAL A 36 -0.15 -11.58 0.94
CA VAL A 36 0.90 -11.53 1.97
C VAL A 36 0.77 -12.77 2.86
N LEU A 37 1.84 -13.53 2.98
CA LEU A 37 1.88 -14.80 3.70
C LEU A 37 2.70 -14.69 5.01
N GLY A 38 2.55 -15.69 5.86
CA GLY A 38 3.24 -15.78 7.16
C GLY A 38 2.39 -15.28 8.34
N PRO A 39 2.93 -15.40 9.57
CA PRO A 39 2.23 -15.03 10.80
C PRO A 39 2.13 -13.51 11.01
N ALA A 40 1.33 -12.85 10.15
CA ALA A 40 0.97 -11.45 10.31
C ALA A 40 0.02 -11.25 11.50
N ILE A 41 0.15 -10.13 12.22
CA ILE A 41 -0.67 -9.77 13.38
C ILE A 41 -1.75 -8.74 13.04
N ASP A 42 -1.66 -8.10 11.87
CA ASP A 42 -2.65 -7.18 11.34
C ASP A 42 -2.63 -7.12 9.80
N ALA A 43 -3.53 -6.32 9.22
CA ALA A 43 -3.61 -6.11 7.78
C ALA A 43 -2.49 -5.22 7.21
N GLN A 44 -1.73 -4.54 8.09
CA GLN A 44 -0.65 -3.63 7.73
C GLN A 44 0.71 -4.32 7.68
N THR A 45 0.72 -5.65 7.52
CA THR A 45 1.89 -6.50 7.37
C THR A 45 2.81 -6.57 8.59
N ARG A 46 2.39 -6.09 9.77
CA ARG A 46 3.15 -6.36 11.00
C ARG A 46 3.11 -7.84 11.29
N CYS A 47 4.15 -8.39 11.90
CA CYS A 47 4.22 -9.83 12.19
C CYS A 47 4.63 -10.12 13.63
N VAL A 48 4.52 -11.40 14.02
CA VAL A 48 4.92 -11.87 15.35
C VAL A 48 6.41 -11.67 15.66
N HIS A 49 7.25 -11.49 14.64
CA HIS A 49 8.69 -11.25 14.79
C HIS A 49 9.03 -9.76 14.93
N TYR A 50 8.36 -8.91 14.15
CA TYR A 50 8.53 -7.46 14.10
C TYR A 50 7.15 -6.80 14.01
N GLY A 51 6.77 -6.10 15.08
CA GLY A 51 5.40 -5.60 15.27
C GLY A 51 5.30 -4.16 15.75
N SER A 52 6.36 -3.37 15.61
CA SER A 52 6.31 -1.94 15.88
C SER A 52 5.39 -1.21 14.88
N ALA A 53 5.01 0.03 15.20
CA ALA A 53 4.21 0.85 14.31
C ALA A 53 4.86 1.06 12.92
N LEU A 54 6.19 0.93 12.83
CA LEU A 54 7.02 1.13 11.64
C LEU A 54 7.22 -0.14 10.80
N ASP A 55 6.86 -1.32 11.32
CA ASP A 55 7.05 -2.62 10.65
C ASP A 55 5.92 -2.90 9.64
N VAL A 56 5.70 -1.94 8.74
CA VAL A 56 4.57 -1.92 7.78
C VAL A 56 5.01 -2.17 6.34
N VAL A 57 6.06 -2.96 6.16
CA VAL A 57 6.58 -3.36 4.84
C VAL A 57 6.53 -4.87 4.72
N ALA A 58 6.06 -5.37 3.58
CA ALA A 58 6.29 -6.73 3.14
C ALA A 58 7.21 -6.73 1.91
N LEU A 59 8.05 -7.75 1.79
CA LEU A 59 9.04 -7.90 0.72
C LEU A 59 8.69 -9.09 -0.17
N ARG A 60 8.90 -8.93 -1.49
CA ARG A 60 8.69 -9.98 -2.49
C ARG A 60 9.77 -11.06 -2.34
N ALA A 61 9.35 -12.31 -2.34
CA ALA A 61 10.22 -13.47 -2.45
C ALA A 61 10.15 -14.02 -3.89
N PRO A 62 11.25 -13.94 -4.67
CA PRO A 62 11.23 -14.39 -6.07
C PRO A 62 11.10 -15.91 -6.21
N CYS A 63 11.50 -16.67 -5.19
CA CYS A 63 11.45 -18.14 -5.18
C CYS A 63 10.03 -18.73 -5.22
N CYS A 64 9.01 -17.97 -4.79
CA CYS A 64 7.62 -18.44 -4.74
C CYS A 64 6.58 -17.40 -5.16
N ASP A 65 7.01 -16.27 -5.72
CA ASP A 65 6.17 -15.15 -6.17
C ASP A 65 5.13 -14.68 -5.13
N ALA A 66 5.55 -14.65 -3.86
CA ALA A 66 4.72 -14.24 -2.73
C ALA A 66 5.38 -13.13 -1.91
N TRP A 67 4.60 -12.49 -1.05
CA TRP A 67 5.05 -11.36 -0.23
C TRP A 67 5.04 -11.76 1.24
N TYR A 68 6.05 -11.33 1.98
CA TYR A 68 6.21 -11.69 3.39
C TYR A 68 6.58 -10.46 4.22
N PRO A 69 6.02 -10.29 5.44
CA PRO A 69 6.45 -9.25 6.37
C PRO A 69 7.96 -9.26 6.66
N CYS A 70 8.54 -10.45 6.76
CA CYS A 70 9.97 -10.62 6.96
C CYS A 70 10.46 -12.02 6.57
N HIS A 71 11.78 -12.22 6.55
CA HIS A 71 12.44 -13.46 6.19
C HIS A 71 12.12 -14.60 7.17
N LEU A 72 11.88 -14.29 8.44
CA LEU A 72 11.41 -15.27 9.44
C LEU A 72 9.98 -15.72 9.17
N CYS A 73 9.12 -14.83 8.65
CA CYS A 73 7.77 -15.20 8.22
C CYS A 73 7.81 -16.15 7.02
N HIS A 74 8.71 -15.92 6.06
CA HIS A 74 8.96 -16.86 4.97
C HIS A 74 9.44 -18.22 5.51
N ALA A 75 10.50 -18.22 6.32
CA ALA A 75 11.06 -19.45 6.89
C ALA A 75 10.07 -20.26 7.74
N ALA A 76 9.05 -19.61 8.31
CA ALA A 76 8.01 -20.26 9.10
C ALA A 76 6.96 -21.02 8.27
N VAL A 77 6.76 -20.66 6.99
CA VAL A 77 5.64 -21.19 6.19
C VAL A 77 6.05 -21.75 4.82
N ALA A 78 7.22 -21.39 4.30
CA ALA A 78 7.77 -21.95 3.08
C ALA A 78 8.56 -23.23 3.36
N ASP A 79 8.56 -24.16 2.41
CA ASP A 79 9.30 -25.42 2.45
C ASP A 79 10.71 -25.33 1.82
N HIS A 80 11.14 -24.12 1.46
CA HIS A 80 12.40 -23.81 0.80
C HIS A 80 13.06 -22.58 1.42
N PRO A 81 14.38 -22.38 1.25
CA PRO A 81 15.06 -21.18 1.70
C PRO A 81 14.62 -19.94 0.90
N LEU A 82 14.68 -18.77 1.55
CA LEU A 82 14.42 -17.50 0.87
C LEU A 82 15.55 -17.21 -0.13
N GLU A 83 15.17 -16.86 -1.37
CA GLU A 83 16.10 -16.36 -2.38
C GLU A 83 16.12 -14.83 -2.41
N VAL A 84 17.26 -14.26 -2.81
CA VAL A 84 17.40 -12.82 -3.02
C VAL A 84 16.91 -12.43 -4.41
N ILE A 85 16.28 -11.26 -4.52
CA ILE A 85 15.93 -10.63 -5.79
C ILE A 85 17.22 -10.29 -6.54
N PRO A 86 17.45 -10.86 -7.74
CA PRO A 86 18.65 -10.60 -8.51
C PRO A 86 18.68 -9.15 -9.00
N ARG A 87 19.88 -8.60 -9.20
CA ARG A 87 20.07 -7.22 -9.68
C ARG A 87 19.31 -6.91 -10.98
N ALA A 88 19.18 -7.89 -11.86
CA ALA A 88 18.39 -7.76 -13.09
C ALA A 88 16.91 -7.44 -12.83
N GLU A 89 16.36 -7.83 -11.67
CA GLU A 89 14.95 -7.63 -11.28
C GLU A 89 14.75 -6.45 -10.33
N HIS A 90 15.79 -5.69 -9.96
CA HIS A 90 15.66 -4.57 -9.01
C HIS A 90 14.67 -3.49 -9.42
N HIS A 91 14.37 -3.39 -10.72
CA HIS A 91 13.41 -2.45 -11.29
C HIS A 91 11.94 -2.93 -11.17
N LEU A 92 11.71 -4.17 -10.76
CA LEU A 92 10.39 -4.75 -10.54
C LEU A 92 9.91 -4.49 -9.11
N PRO A 93 8.59 -4.62 -8.84
CA PRO A 93 8.05 -4.55 -7.48
C PRO A 93 8.78 -5.48 -6.51
N ALA A 94 9.31 -4.92 -5.42
CA ALA A 94 10.13 -5.63 -4.44
C ALA A 94 9.69 -5.38 -2.99
N ALA A 95 9.14 -4.20 -2.70
CA ALA A 95 8.57 -3.85 -1.41
C ALA A 95 7.11 -3.41 -1.54
N LEU A 96 6.30 -3.72 -0.54
CA LEU A 96 4.88 -3.43 -0.46
C LEU A 96 4.61 -2.68 0.84
N CYS A 97 4.00 -1.49 0.75
CA CYS A 97 3.52 -0.78 1.92
C CYS A 97 2.26 -1.48 2.47
N GLY A 98 2.31 -1.95 3.71
CA GLY A 98 1.16 -2.55 4.39
C GLY A 98 0.01 -1.57 4.65
N VAL A 99 0.29 -0.26 4.70
CA VAL A 99 -0.74 0.78 4.96
C VAL A 99 -1.59 1.06 3.71
N CYS A 100 -0.95 1.42 2.58
CA CYS A 100 -1.67 1.81 1.36
C CYS A 100 -1.60 0.80 0.22
N ARG A 101 -0.86 -0.31 0.41
CA ARG A 101 -0.67 -1.38 -0.58
C ARG A 101 0.09 -0.96 -1.86
N ALA A 102 0.65 0.25 -1.90
CA ALA A 102 1.55 0.65 -2.97
C ALA A 102 2.83 -0.20 -2.95
N THR A 103 3.28 -0.62 -4.13
CA THR A 103 4.55 -1.32 -4.32
C THR A 103 5.66 -0.36 -4.71
N MET A 104 6.90 -0.72 -4.38
CA MET A 104 8.11 0.01 -4.71
C MET A 104 9.14 -0.98 -5.27
N SER A 105 9.96 -0.52 -6.19
CA SER A 105 11.16 -1.21 -6.64
C SER A 105 12.24 -1.22 -5.54
N VAL A 106 13.29 -2.03 -5.72
CA VAL A 106 14.42 -2.09 -4.77
C VAL A 106 15.05 -0.70 -4.53
N PRO A 107 15.45 0.07 -5.57
CA PRO A 107 16.08 1.38 -5.34
C PRO A 107 15.13 2.39 -4.69
N GLU A 108 13.84 2.36 -5.02
CA GLU A 108 12.84 3.24 -4.38
C GLU A 108 12.69 2.92 -2.89
N TYR A 109 12.60 1.64 -2.54
CA TYR A 109 12.48 1.21 -1.15
C TYR A 109 13.74 1.55 -0.34
N LEU A 110 14.93 1.27 -0.88
CA LEU A 110 16.19 1.51 -0.18
C LEU A 110 16.50 3.01 0.03
N ALA A 111 15.89 3.90 -0.75
CA ALA A 111 16.02 5.34 -0.60
C ALA A 111 14.93 5.99 0.28
N ALA A 112 13.94 5.23 0.73
CA ALA A 112 12.73 5.75 1.37
C ALA A 112 12.73 5.54 2.89
N ASP A 113 12.62 6.64 3.64
CA ASP A 113 12.32 6.59 5.09
C ASP A 113 10.81 6.46 5.39
N ALA A 114 9.97 6.67 4.37
CA ALA A 114 8.52 6.57 4.45
C ALA A 114 7.94 6.19 3.09
N CYS A 115 6.73 5.62 3.09
CA CYS A 115 6.03 5.28 1.85
C CYS A 115 5.82 6.52 0.98
N PRO A 116 6.33 6.55 -0.27
CA PRO A 116 6.16 7.70 -1.17
C PRO A 116 4.69 7.98 -1.54
N SER A 117 3.82 6.98 -1.39
CA SER A 117 2.41 7.07 -1.74
C SER A 117 1.53 7.59 -0.59
N CYS A 118 1.81 7.23 0.66
CA CYS A 118 0.93 7.59 1.79
C CYS A 118 1.63 8.24 2.99
N GLY A 119 2.96 8.36 2.96
CA GLY A 119 3.74 8.98 4.03
C GLY A 119 3.90 8.12 5.30
N ALA A 120 3.43 6.87 5.31
CA ALA A 120 3.66 5.96 6.44
C ALA A 120 5.16 5.73 6.65
N ALA A 121 5.66 6.01 7.85
CA ALA A 121 7.06 5.85 8.19
C ALA A 121 7.49 4.37 8.16
N PHE A 122 8.70 4.10 7.67
CA PHE A 122 9.28 2.77 7.62
C PHE A 122 10.30 2.57 8.73
N ASN A 123 10.49 1.32 9.14
CA ASN A 123 11.50 0.98 10.12
C ASN A 123 12.89 1.03 9.47
N PRO A 124 13.82 1.91 9.92
CA PRO A 124 15.18 1.97 9.36
C PRO A 124 15.97 0.68 9.59
N GLY A 125 15.60 -0.12 10.59
CA GLY A 125 16.16 -1.46 10.83
C GLY A 125 15.82 -2.46 9.72
N CYS A 126 14.74 -2.27 8.95
CA CYS A 126 14.44 -3.13 7.82
C CYS A 126 15.48 -3.00 6.69
N ALA A 127 16.00 -1.79 6.44
CA ALA A 127 17.03 -1.56 5.43
C ALA A 127 18.37 -2.25 5.79
N ALA A 128 18.69 -2.41 7.07
CA ALA A 128 19.87 -3.15 7.51
C ALA A 128 19.84 -4.63 7.07
N HIS A 129 18.65 -5.18 6.86
CA HIS A 129 18.42 -6.55 6.39
C HIS A 129 18.32 -6.65 4.86
N ALA A 130 18.58 -5.58 4.10
CA ALA A 130 18.46 -5.58 2.64
C ALA A 130 19.20 -6.73 1.95
N HIS A 131 20.37 -7.11 2.46
CA HIS A 131 21.17 -8.23 1.95
C HIS A 131 20.48 -9.60 2.05
N LEU A 132 19.46 -9.75 2.90
CA LEU A 132 18.65 -10.97 2.98
C LEU A 132 17.61 -11.08 1.86
N TYR A 133 17.35 -9.98 1.14
CA TYR A 133 16.31 -9.92 0.10
C TYR A 133 16.82 -9.47 -1.26
N PHE A 134 17.92 -8.71 -1.33
CA PHE A 134 18.38 -8.10 -2.57
C PHE A 134 19.83 -8.46 -2.83
N ALA A 135 20.12 -8.96 -4.04
CA ALA A 135 21.49 -9.09 -4.51
C ALA A 135 22.18 -7.70 -4.56
N PRO A 136 23.50 -7.61 -4.32
CA PRO A 136 24.23 -6.35 -4.35
C PRO A 136 24.28 -5.67 -5.72
#